data_AF-A0A0N5C0L4-F1
#
_entry.id   AF-A0A0N5C0L4-F1
#
_cell.length_a   1.000
_cell.length_b   1.000
_cell.length_c   1.000
_cell.angle_alpha   90.00
_cell.angle_beta   90.00
_cell.angle_gamma   90.00
#
_symmetry.space_group_name_H-M   'P 1'
#
loop_
_entity.id
_entity.type
_entity.pdbx_description
1 polymer ?
#
loop_
_entity_poly.entity_id
_entity_poly.type
_entity_poly.pdbx_seq_one_letter_code
_entity_poly.pdbx_strand_id
1 'polypeptide(L)'
;MNYSMEEERSEEQDYTPLLSDDAIFLILSELSWKDILNVKLVSRRFYGIIHEKYQQLNRRTVHGILIKYNKNYKSYPIRLDIIFDSVIDGDSRIIPFSYHRKIINIQSGEELSKLLKMFDLKNFNYLVVPATDDFDIFDIMGKSFQIGTKISALTISKVAEKDFRSFRVFIEKFSSIKNLCIEHICSPSTEAKDIYLDLSLSSLDTIEHFCISECNATKILSVDMVTKLLERNLNLKSLDIGTWDIEFIESLFKKFFTMEQPCKTVNKCDYGEINLSLFFRGEFEHLCEILRNDLNQLEDVEEIEDTLFPWEGVVFESSVYYKYCLKDKNGITRCVRLWNGELDRPGLNH
;
A
#
# COMPACT_ATOMS: atom_id res chain seq x y z
N MET A 1 -24.36 71.21 -19.50
CA MET A 1 -23.63 70.67 -18.34
C MET A 1 -23.61 69.16 -18.50
N ASN A 2 -22.49 68.60 -18.96
CA ASN A 2 -22.25 67.16 -19.04
C ASN A 2 -21.21 66.83 -17.97
N TYR A 3 -21.56 66.00 -16.99
CA TYR A 3 -20.61 65.40 -16.06
C TYR A 3 -20.37 63.96 -16.51
N SER A 4 -19.19 63.68 -17.06
CA SER A 4 -18.67 62.32 -17.17
C SER A 4 -17.95 61.99 -15.86
N MET A 5 -18.47 61.03 -15.10
CA MET A 5 -17.68 60.34 -14.08
C MET A 5 -16.90 59.23 -14.80
N GLU A 6 -15.67 59.55 -15.20
CA GLU A 6 -14.65 58.51 -15.36
C GLU A 6 -14.27 58.07 -13.94
N GLU A 7 -14.73 56.88 -13.54
CA GLU A 7 -14.18 56.19 -12.38
C GLU A 7 -12.71 55.85 -12.70
N GLU A 8 -11.81 56.77 -12.35
CA GLU A 8 -10.41 56.45 -12.12
C GLU A 8 -10.36 55.34 -11.06
N ARG A 9 -10.22 54.09 -11.52
CA ARG A 9 -9.68 53.02 -10.68
C ARG A 9 -8.27 53.45 -10.31
N SER A 10 -8.13 54.01 -9.13
CA SER A 10 -6.83 54.20 -8.49
C SER A 10 -6.15 52.83 -8.46
N GLU A 11 -5.10 52.66 -9.26
CA GLU A 11 -4.09 51.66 -8.98
C GLU A 11 -3.50 52.02 -7.61
N GLU A 12 -4.04 51.42 -6.54
CA GLU A 12 -3.43 51.49 -5.21
C GLU A 12 -1.96 51.11 -5.37
N GLN A 13 -1.08 52.06 -5.05
CA GLN A 13 0.35 51.81 -5.02
C GLN A 13 0.60 50.61 -4.11
N ASP A 14 1.04 49.52 -4.73
CA ASP A 14 1.35 48.27 -4.05
C ASP A 14 2.53 48.54 -3.11
N TYR A 15 2.28 48.81 -1.82
CA TYR A 15 3.30 49.01 -0.78
C TYR A 15 3.98 47.69 -0.37
N THR A 16 3.70 46.60 -1.09
CA THR A 16 4.33 45.30 -0.91
C THR A 16 5.86 45.25 -1.18
N PRO A 17 6.58 46.19 -1.87
CA PRO A 17 8.03 46.06 -2.06
C PRO A 17 8.87 46.22 -0.79
N LEU A 18 8.26 46.47 0.37
CA LEU A 18 8.99 46.61 1.64
C LEU A 18 9.58 45.31 2.20
N LEU A 19 9.02 44.14 1.85
CA LEU A 19 9.53 42.83 2.28
C LEU A 19 10.05 42.04 1.08
N SER A 20 11.22 41.41 1.22
CA SER A 20 11.73 40.49 0.21
C SER A 20 10.87 39.23 0.13
N ASP A 21 10.89 38.52 -1.00
CA ASP A 21 10.14 37.26 -1.17
C ASP A 21 10.60 36.18 -0.17
N ASP A 22 11.86 36.23 0.27
CA ASP A 22 12.38 35.36 1.33
C ASP A 22 11.77 35.70 2.71
N ALA A 23 11.62 36.99 3.03
CA ALA A 23 10.99 37.41 4.28
C ALA A 23 9.50 37.04 4.30
N ILE A 24 8.80 37.25 3.17
CA ILE A 24 7.41 36.81 3.02
C ILE A 24 7.30 35.30 3.18
N PHE A 25 8.21 34.54 2.56
CA PHE A 25 8.23 33.08 2.68
C PHE A 25 8.40 32.60 4.14
N LEU A 26 9.30 33.23 4.90
CA LEU A 26 9.47 32.92 6.33
C LEU A 26 8.21 33.21 7.14
N ILE A 27 7.46 34.26 6.80
CA ILE A 27 6.15 34.52 7.44
C ILE A 27 5.16 33.42 7.05
N LEU A 28 5.10 33.05 5.77
CA LEU A 28 4.21 32.01 5.26
C LEU A 28 4.49 30.63 5.87
N SER A 29 5.74 30.29 6.20
CA SER A 29 6.08 29.00 6.81
C SER A 29 5.53 28.84 8.23
N GLU A 30 5.29 29.95 8.93
CA GLU A 30 4.68 29.96 10.27
C GLU A 30 3.13 29.89 10.22
N LEU A 31 2.52 30.05 9.04
CA LEU A 31 1.07 30.03 8.90
C LEU A 31 0.49 28.63 8.84
N SER A 32 -0.75 28.50 9.30
CA SER A 32 -1.52 27.27 9.11
C SER A 32 -1.83 27.05 7.62
N TRP A 33 -2.05 25.80 7.23
CA TRP A 33 -2.42 25.50 5.83
C TRP A 33 -3.68 26.23 5.38
N LYS A 34 -4.65 26.41 6.29
CA LYS A 34 -5.89 27.16 6.02
C LYS A 34 -5.59 28.62 5.71
N ASP A 35 -4.67 29.23 6.45
CA ASP A 35 -4.29 30.62 6.24
C ASP A 35 -3.46 30.78 4.96
N ILE A 36 -2.55 29.84 4.66
CA ILE A 36 -1.80 29.82 3.39
C ILE A 36 -2.77 29.80 2.18
N LEU A 37 -3.85 29.00 2.26
CA LEU A 37 -4.87 28.95 1.21
C LEU A 37 -5.58 30.30 1.04
N ASN A 38 -5.84 31.04 2.11
CA ASN A 38 -6.43 32.37 2.05
C ASN A 38 -5.45 33.40 1.50
N VAL A 39 -4.19 33.39 1.97
CA VAL A 39 -3.13 34.32 1.53
C VAL A 39 -2.86 34.19 0.04
N LYS A 40 -2.93 32.97 -0.51
CA LYS A 40 -2.80 32.71 -1.95
C LYS A 40 -3.84 33.47 -2.80
N LEU A 41 -4.99 33.80 -2.23
CA LEU A 41 -6.07 34.53 -2.92
C LEU A 41 -5.92 36.05 -2.84
N VAL A 42 -5.03 36.56 -1.97
CA VAL A 42 -4.87 37.99 -1.72
C VAL A 42 -4.18 38.70 -2.89
N SER A 43 -3.09 38.14 -3.42
CA SER A 43 -2.35 38.77 -4.53
C SER A 43 -1.62 37.77 -5.43
N ARG A 44 -1.30 38.20 -6.66
CA ARG A 44 -0.48 37.41 -7.60
C ARG A 44 0.93 37.15 -7.07
N ARG A 45 1.50 38.08 -6.30
CA ARG A 45 2.82 37.92 -5.69
C ARG A 45 2.81 36.82 -4.63
N PHE A 46 1.84 36.84 -3.71
CA PHE A 46 1.70 35.77 -2.72
C PHE A 46 1.44 34.42 -3.38
N TYR A 47 0.59 34.38 -4.42
CA TYR A 47 0.39 33.19 -5.21
C TYR A 47 1.72 32.66 -5.77
N GLY A 48 2.53 33.53 -6.38
CA GLY A 48 3.83 33.18 -6.97
C GLY A 48 4.78 32.57 -5.94
N ILE A 49 4.97 33.24 -4.80
CA ILE A 49 5.85 32.78 -3.72
C ILE A 49 5.38 31.43 -3.16
N ILE A 50 4.08 31.31 -2.85
CA ILE A 50 3.49 30.06 -2.33
C ILE A 50 3.64 28.93 -3.36
N HIS A 51 3.46 29.22 -4.64
CA HIS A 51 3.56 28.21 -5.69
C HIS A 51 4.99 27.73 -5.90
N GLU A 52 5.96 28.64 -5.90
CA GLU A 52 7.39 28.32 -6.10
C GLU A 52 7.98 27.55 -4.91
N LYS A 53 7.66 27.99 -3.68
CA LYS A 53 8.23 27.41 -2.44
C LYS A 53 7.28 26.47 -1.71
N TYR A 54 6.24 25.99 -2.38
CA TYR A 54 5.17 25.18 -1.81
C TYR A 54 5.68 24.00 -0.96
N GLN A 55 6.71 23.31 -1.44
CA GLN A 55 7.25 22.11 -0.79
C GLN A 55 7.91 22.37 0.57
N GLN A 56 8.27 23.63 0.84
CA GLN A 56 8.92 24.07 2.07
C GLN A 56 7.91 24.61 3.11
N LEU A 57 6.64 24.78 2.73
CA LEU A 57 5.58 25.22 3.63
C LEU A 57 5.01 24.04 4.44
N ASN A 58 4.33 24.36 5.55
CA ASN A 58 3.60 23.38 6.35
C ASN A 58 2.40 22.81 5.56
N ARG A 59 2.66 21.74 4.81
CA ARG A 59 1.66 21.05 4.00
C ARG A 59 0.71 20.26 4.88
N ARG A 60 -0.53 20.12 4.41
CA ARG A 60 -1.52 19.29 5.09
C ARG A 60 -1.11 17.82 5.02
N THR A 61 -1.08 17.17 6.19
CA THR A 61 -0.88 15.73 6.31
C THR A 61 -2.10 14.98 5.78
N VAL A 62 -1.86 13.91 5.06
CA VAL A 62 -2.90 13.05 4.50
C VAL A 62 -2.94 11.76 5.31
N HIS A 63 -4.14 11.32 5.67
CA HIS A 63 -4.36 10.04 6.33
C HIS A 63 -4.38 8.91 5.29
N GLY A 64 -5.09 9.09 4.19
CA GLY A 64 -5.24 8.05 3.17
C GLY A 64 -5.48 8.60 1.77
N ILE A 65 -5.07 7.81 0.78
CA ILE A 65 -5.25 8.12 -0.64
C ILE A 65 -5.86 6.90 -1.34
N LEU A 66 -6.94 7.13 -2.08
CA LEU A 66 -7.55 6.14 -2.95
C LEU A 66 -7.62 6.71 -4.37
N ILE A 67 -6.95 6.05 -5.30
CA ILE A 67 -7.00 6.40 -6.72
C ILE A 67 -7.93 5.39 -7.40
N LYS A 68 -8.94 5.88 -8.11
CA LYS A 68 -9.81 5.07 -8.96
C LYS A 68 -9.59 5.48 -10.41
N TYR A 69 -9.54 4.51 -11.32
CA TYR A 69 -9.39 4.76 -12.74
C TYR A 69 -10.58 4.20 -13.52
N ASN A 70 -11.11 4.97 -14.45
CA ASN A 70 -12.19 4.52 -15.33
C ASN A 70 -12.05 5.15 -16.72
N LYS A 71 -11.55 4.33 -17.67
CA LYS A 71 -11.35 4.68 -19.07
C LYS A 71 -12.60 5.17 -19.80
N ASN A 72 -13.80 4.86 -19.32
CA ASN A 72 -15.05 5.28 -19.95
C ASN A 72 -15.36 6.77 -19.73
N TYR A 73 -14.72 7.41 -18.73
CA TYR A 73 -14.87 8.84 -18.47
C TYR A 73 -13.80 9.65 -19.19
N LYS A 74 -14.02 9.93 -20.48
CA LYS A 74 -13.07 10.68 -21.33
C LYS A 74 -12.57 11.99 -20.73
N SER A 75 -13.41 12.71 -20.01
CA SER A 75 -13.06 14.04 -19.47
C SER A 75 -12.23 13.98 -18.19
N TYR A 76 -12.45 12.96 -17.34
CA TYR A 76 -11.77 12.81 -16.04
C TYR A 76 -11.65 11.33 -15.70
N PRO A 77 -10.71 10.62 -16.33
CA PRO A 77 -10.63 9.17 -16.18
C PRO A 77 -10.04 8.78 -14.82
N ILE A 78 -9.44 9.71 -14.07
CA ILE A 78 -8.88 9.49 -12.74
C ILE A 78 -9.77 10.18 -11.69
N ARG A 79 -10.19 9.42 -10.67
CA ARG A 79 -10.84 9.95 -9.47
C ARG A 79 -9.90 9.75 -8.29
N LEU A 80 -9.45 10.84 -7.70
CA LEU A 80 -8.64 10.85 -6.50
C LEU A 80 -9.50 11.14 -5.29
N ASP A 81 -9.37 10.31 -4.27
CA ASP A 81 -10.03 10.46 -2.99
C ASP A 81 -8.97 10.60 -1.91
N ILE A 82 -9.02 11.74 -1.21
CA ILE A 82 -8.03 12.13 -0.20
C ILE A 82 -8.72 12.22 1.14
N ILE A 83 -8.16 11.53 2.11
CA ILE A 83 -8.71 11.41 3.44
C ILE A 83 -7.75 12.07 4.40
N PHE A 84 -8.27 13.00 5.20
CA PHE A 84 -7.51 13.77 6.16
C PHE A 84 -7.96 13.39 7.58
N ASP A 85 -7.01 13.40 8.51
CA ASP A 85 -7.33 13.40 9.93
C ASP A 85 -8.13 14.67 10.26
N SER A 86 -9.19 14.54 11.05
CA SER A 86 -9.82 15.72 11.64
C SER A 86 -8.86 16.32 12.67
N VAL A 87 -8.71 17.64 12.60
CA VAL A 87 -8.15 18.38 13.72
C VAL A 87 -9.26 18.43 14.76
N ILE A 88 -9.13 17.61 15.81
CA ILE A 88 -10.05 17.63 16.94
C ILE A 88 -9.85 18.95 17.67
N ASP A 89 -10.91 19.75 17.76
CA ASP A 89 -10.93 20.90 18.65
C ASP A 89 -10.98 20.38 20.09
N GLY A 90 -10.05 20.84 20.94
CA GLY A 90 -9.71 20.20 22.22
C GLY A 90 -10.84 20.10 23.26
N ASP A 91 -12.02 20.66 22.98
CA ASP A 91 -13.14 20.79 23.91
C ASP A 91 -14.24 19.72 23.78
N SER A 92 -14.23 18.84 22.76
CA SER A 92 -15.29 17.82 22.62
C SER A 92 -14.96 16.52 23.38
N ARG A 93 -15.61 16.31 24.53
CA ARG A 93 -15.50 15.09 25.38
C ARG A 93 -16.14 13.82 24.77
N ILE A 94 -16.54 13.85 23.50
CA ILE A 94 -17.12 12.72 22.78
C ILE A 94 -16.40 12.68 21.43
N ILE A 95 -15.60 11.63 21.21
CA ILE A 95 -14.69 11.53 20.05
C ILE A 95 -15.29 10.60 19.00
N PRO A 96 -16.00 11.10 17.99
CA PRO A 96 -16.05 10.40 16.72
C PRO A 96 -14.76 10.75 15.96
N PHE A 97 -13.97 9.73 15.61
CA PHE A 97 -12.95 9.86 14.56
C PHE A 97 -13.65 10.28 13.27
N SER A 98 -13.78 11.58 13.05
CA SER A 98 -14.43 12.09 11.84
C SER A 98 -13.35 12.28 10.78
N TYR A 99 -13.39 11.49 9.73
CA TYR A 99 -12.46 11.67 8.61
C TYR A 99 -13.05 12.69 7.64
N HIS A 100 -12.25 13.69 7.25
CA HIS A 100 -12.65 14.57 6.16
C HIS A 100 -12.20 13.96 4.83
N ARG A 101 -13.17 13.67 3.97
CA ARG A 101 -12.98 13.06 2.65
C ARG A 101 -13.13 14.13 1.56
N LYS A 102 -12.15 14.23 0.67
CA LYS A 102 -12.20 15.12 -0.50
C LYS A 102 -12.02 14.32 -1.78
N ILE A 103 -13.00 14.42 -2.68
CA ILE A 103 -12.98 13.77 -3.99
C ILE A 103 -12.61 14.80 -5.05
N ILE A 104 -11.68 14.44 -5.92
CA ILE A 104 -11.17 15.29 -7.01
C ILE A 104 -11.14 14.47 -8.29
N ASN A 105 -11.72 15.02 -9.36
CA ASN A 105 -11.68 14.42 -10.68
C ASN A 105 -10.50 15.01 -11.44
N ILE A 106 -9.69 14.14 -12.05
CA ILE A 106 -8.39 14.48 -12.63
C ILE A 106 -8.37 14.01 -14.08
N GLN A 107 -7.85 14.87 -14.96
CA GLN A 107 -7.82 14.64 -16.41
C GLN A 107 -6.58 13.85 -16.84
N SER A 108 -5.43 14.09 -16.20
CA SER A 108 -4.15 13.53 -16.62
C SER A 108 -3.23 13.13 -15.47
N GLY A 109 -2.19 12.35 -15.80
CA GLY A 109 -1.13 11.99 -14.87
C GLY A 109 -0.33 13.18 -14.36
N GLU A 110 -0.10 14.22 -15.17
CA GLU A 110 0.59 15.44 -14.74
C GLU A 110 -0.22 16.21 -13.70
N GLU A 111 -1.54 16.30 -13.90
CA GLU A 111 -2.43 16.92 -12.94
C GLU A 111 -2.45 16.14 -11.62
N LEU A 112 -2.52 14.80 -11.68
CA LEU A 112 -2.36 13.94 -10.50
C LEU A 112 -1.03 14.19 -9.79
N SER A 113 0.10 14.22 -10.50
CA SER A 113 1.41 14.46 -9.91
C SER A 113 1.49 15.83 -9.22
N LYS A 114 1.03 16.89 -9.90
CA LYS A 114 1.00 18.24 -9.33
C LYS A 114 0.19 18.29 -8.05
N LEU A 115 -0.95 17.62 -8.03
CA LEU A 115 -1.84 17.61 -6.89
C LEU A 115 -1.30 16.76 -5.74
N LEU A 116 -0.68 15.61 -5.99
CA LEU A 116 -0.04 14.82 -4.94
C LEU A 116 1.11 15.57 -4.25
N LYS A 117 1.90 16.35 -5.02
CA LYS A 117 2.96 17.21 -4.49
C LYS A 117 2.45 18.28 -3.52
N MET A 118 1.14 18.56 -3.55
CA MET A 118 0.51 19.52 -2.64
C MET A 118 0.37 19.02 -1.20
N PHE A 119 0.56 17.73 -0.94
CA PHE A 119 0.34 17.13 0.36
C PHE A 119 1.64 16.68 1.02
N ASP A 120 1.64 16.61 2.35
CA ASP A 120 2.68 15.88 3.06
C ASP A 120 2.38 14.37 3.01
N LEU A 121 3.18 13.65 2.21
CA LEU A 121 3.08 12.21 1.98
C LEU A 121 4.23 11.45 2.66
N LYS A 122 4.92 12.07 3.63
CA LYS A 122 6.05 11.43 4.33
C LYS A 122 5.59 10.27 5.21
N ASN A 123 4.46 10.43 5.90
CA ASN A 123 3.86 9.41 6.74
C ASN A 123 2.34 9.45 6.57
N PHE A 124 1.74 8.36 6.11
CA PHE A 124 0.29 8.26 5.96
C PHE A 124 -0.16 6.81 6.11
N ASN A 125 -1.45 6.60 6.34
CA ASN A 125 -1.96 5.30 6.77
C ASN A 125 -2.16 4.34 5.59
N TYR A 126 -2.82 4.76 4.51
CA TYR A 126 -3.05 3.85 3.37
C TYR A 126 -3.04 4.49 1.99
N LEU A 127 -2.67 3.68 1.00
CA LEU A 127 -2.68 3.99 -0.44
C LEU A 127 -3.33 2.85 -1.19
N VAL A 128 -4.29 3.15 -2.05
CA VAL A 128 -4.86 2.19 -3.00
C VAL A 128 -4.62 2.69 -4.42
N VAL A 129 -3.93 1.87 -5.21
CA VAL A 129 -3.51 2.15 -6.57
C VAL A 129 -4.29 1.25 -7.53
N PRO A 130 -5.03 1.82 -8.51
CA PRO A 130 -5.85 1.05 -9.41
C PRO A 130 -5.00 0.42 -10.51
N ALA A 131 -5.57 -0.59 -11.15
CA ALA A 131 -5.08 -1.08 -12.43
C ALA A 131 -5.35 -0.03 -13.53
N THR A 132 -4.33 0.34 -14.29
CA THR A 132 -4.49 1.17 -15.50
C THR A 132 -3.55 0.68 -16.59
N ASP A 133 -4.09 0.51 -17.79
CA ASP A 133 -3.29 0.15 -18.96
C ASP A 133 -2.91 1.36 -19.80
N ASP A 134 -3.53 2.52 -19.55
CA ASP A 134 -3.49 3.71 -20.40
C ASP A 134 -2.31 4.64 -20.08
N PHE A 135 -1.76 4.56 -18.85
CA PHE A 135 -0.58 5.31 -18.45
C PHE A 135 0.13 4.64 -17.27
N ASP A 136 1.41 4.98 -17.10
CA ASP A 136 2.25 4.44 -16.02
C ASP A 136 1.98 5.18 -14.69
N ILE A 137 1.03 4.65 -13.91
CA ILE A 137 0.66 5.22 -12.61
C ILE A 137 1.83 5.19 -11.62
N PHE A 138 2.70 4.18 -11.69
CA PHE A 138 3.83 4.06 -10.78
C PHE A 138 4.91 5.10 -11.08
N ASP A 139 5.16 5.43 -12.35
CA ASP A 139 6.06 6.54 -12.71
C ASP A 139 5.51 7.89 -12.22
N ILE A 140 4.21 8.15 -12.40
CA ILE A 140 3.54 9.37 -11.91
C ILE A 140 3.68 9.50 -10.39
N MET A 141 3.38 8.42 -9.65
CA MET A 141 3.48 8.41 -8.20
C MET A 141 4.94 8.48 -7.75
N GLY A 142 5.85 7.73 -8.38
CA GLY A 142 7.28 7.72 -8.07
C GLY A 142 7.94 9.10 -8.15
N LYS A 143 7.41 10.00 -8.99
CA LYS A 143 7.82 11.42 -9.08
C LYS A 143 7.26 12.31 -7.96
N SER A 144 6.21 11.87 -7.28
CA SER A 144 5.52 12.62 -6.22
C SER A 144 5.94 12.18 -4.82
N PHE A 145 6.25 10.89 -4.63
CA PHE A 145 6.70 10.34 -3.35
C PHE A 145 8.20 10.61 -3.11
N GLN A 146 8.55 10.87 -1.86
CA GLN A 146 9.93 11.10 -1.44
C GLN A 146 10.55 9.80 -0.95
N ILE A 147 11.87 9.66 -1.08
CA ILE A 147 12.59 8.53 -0.48
C ILE A 147 12.45 8.63 1.04
N GLY A 148 12.15 7.51 1.69
CA GLY A 148 11.94 7.47 3.13
C GLY A 148 10.48 7.63 3.54
N THR A 149 9.53 7.62 2.60
CA THR A 149 8.10 7.58 2.92
C THR A 149 7.77 6.35 3.76
N LYS A 150 6.84 6.48 4.71
CA LYS A 150 6.32 5.39 5.52
C LYS A 150 4.82 5.26 5.31
N ILE A 151 4.36 4.03 5.17
CA ILE A 151 2.95 3.73 4.98
C ILE A 151 2.53 2.49 5.78
N SER A 152 1.32 2.52 6.37
CA SER A 152 0.80 1.34 7.06
C SER A 152 0.28 0.30 6.06
N ALA A 153 -0.47 0.71 5.04
CA ALA A 153 -1.08 -0.20 4.06
C ALA A 153 -0.97 0.29 2.62
N LEU A 154 -0.44 -0.54 1.74
CA LEU A 154 -0.37 -0.30 0.30
C LEU A 154 -1.11 -1.43 -0.42
N THR A 155 -2.16 -1.07 -1.15
CA THR A 155 -2.89 -1.99 -2.03
C THR A 155 -2.70 -1.57 -3.48
N ILE A 156 -2.34 -2.53 -4.32
CA ILE A 156 -2.08 -2.33 -5.75
C ILE A 156 -2.90 -3.36 -6.50
N SER A 157 -3.86 -2.88 -7.30
CA SER A 157 -4.79 -3.80 -7.95
C SER A 157 -4.16 -4.61 -9.07
N LYS A 158 -3.18 -4.05 -9.80
CA LYS A 158 -2.51 -4.77 -10.88
C LYS A 158 -1.10 -4.24 -11.12
N VAL A 159 -0.16 -5.15 -11.33
CA VAL A 159 1.18 -4.86 -11.86
C VAL A 159 1.39 -5.73 -13.10
N ALA A 160 1.46 -5.11 -14.27
CA ALA A 160 1.80 -5.81 -15.50
C ALA A 160 3.31 -5.79 -15.76
N GLU A 161 3.84 -6.75 -16.53
CA GLU A 161 5.28 -6.83 -16.85
C GLU A 161 5.86 -5.50 -17.40
N LYS A 162 5.08 -4.77 -18.22
CA LYS A 162 5.47 -3.45 -18.76
C LYS A 162 5.75 -2.41 -17.67
N ASP A 163 5.16 -2.58 -16.49
CA ASP A 163 5.21 -1.63 -15.37
C ASP A 163 6.23 -2.04 -14.30
N PHE A 164 6.92 -3.18 -14.41
CA PHE A 164 7.84 -3.67 -13.37
C PHE A 164 8.92 -2.65 -13.01
N ARG A 165 9.49 -1.98 -14.01
CA ARG A 165 10.55 -0.98 -13.80
C ARG A 165 10.04 0.24 -13.02
N SER A 166 8.88 0.77 -13.38
CA SER A 166 8.33 1.95 -12.71
C SER A 166 7.78 1.60 -11.34
N PHE A 167 7.14 0.42 -11.21
CA PHE A 167 6.73 -0.16 -9.93
C PHE A 167 7.91 -0.26 -8.97
N ARG A 168 9.04 -0.80 -9.43
CA ARG A 168 10.28 -0.86 -8.63
C ARG A 168 10.72 0.51 -8.14
N VAL A 169 10.84 1.49 -9.03
CA VAL A 169 11.25 2.85 -8.65
C VAL A 169 10.28 3.46 -7.64
N PHE A 170 9.00 3.14 -7.76
CA PHE A 170 7.96 3.58 -6.83
C PHE A 170 8.07 2.88 -5.47
N ILE A 171 8.23 1.56 -5.42
CA ILE A 171 8.28 0.81 -4.16
C ILE A 171 9.54 1.14 -3.36
N GLU A 172 10.66 1.43 -4.03
CA GLU A 172 11.92 1.86 -3.42
C GLU A 172 11.81 3.24 -2.72
N LYS A 173 10.72 4.00 -2.91
CA LYS A 173 10.46 5.23 -2.13
C LYS A 173 10.08 4.96 -0.68
N PHE A 174 9.52 3.79 -0.40
CA PHE A 174 9.02 3.45 0.92
C PHE A 174 10.15 2.88 1.78
N SER A 175 10.42 3.52 2.91
CA SER A 175 11.31 2.99 3.95
C SER A 175 10.63 1.98 4.86
N SER A 176 9.29 1.97 4.87
CA SER A 176 8.51 1.03 5.66
C SER A 176 7.11 0.87 5.08
N ILE A 177 6.71 -0.38 4.90
CA ILE A 177 5.37 -0.83 4.53
C ILE A 177 5.01 -1.94 5.50
N LYS A 178 3.91 -1.82 6.24
CA LYS A 178 3.46 -2.89 7.16
C LYS A 178 2.55 -3.89 6.47
N ASN A 179 1.63 -3.41 5.63
CA ASN A 179 0.71 -4.24 4.87
C ASN A 179 0.92 -3.93 3.39
N LEU A 180 1.34 -4.91 2.60
CA LEU A 180 1.46 -4.79 1.16
C LEU A 180 0.57 -5.84 0.50
N CYS A 181 -0.35 -5.39 -0.33
CA CYS A 181 -1.22 -6.24 -1.13
C CYS A 181 -1.04 -5.90 -2.61
N ILE A 182 -0.63 -6.88 -3.41
CA ILE A 182 -0.62 -6.82 -4.86
C ILE A 182 -1.67 -7.81 -5.34
N GLU A 183 -2.84 -7.30 -5.71
CA GLU A 183 -4.00 -8.15 -6.03
C GLU A 183 -3.73 -8.99 -7.28
N HIS A 184 -3.06 -8.43 -8.28
CA HIS A 184 -2.77 -9.13 -9.53
C HIS A 184 -1.39 -8.79 -10.10
N ILE A 185 -0.57 -9.80 -10.35
CA ILE A 185 0.65 -9.69 -11.14
C ILE A 185 0.48 -10.46 -12.44
N CYS A 186 0.58 -9.75 -13.55
CA CYS A 186 0.44 -10.33 -14.89
C CYS A 186 1.78 -10.28 -15.62
N SER A 187 2.37 -11.44 -15.92
CA SER A 187 3.57 -11.54 -16.75
C SER A 187 3.37 -12.57 -17.86
N PRO A 188 3.21 -12.15 -19.13
CA PRO A 188 3.10 -13.09 -20.24
C PRO A 188 4.41 -13.82 -20.55
N SER A 189 5.55 -13.32 -20.06
CA SER A 189 6.86 -13.95 -20.25
C SER A 189 6.93 -15.32 -19.55
N THR A 190 7.21 -16.37 -20.32
CA THR A 190 7.52 -17.72 -19.82
C THR A 190 8.97 -17.88 -19.37
N GLU A 191 9.81 -16.87 -19.58
CA GLU A 191 11.21 -16.90 -19.15
C GLU A 191 11.31 -16.73 -17.64
N ALA A 192 12.13 -17.56 -17.00
CA ALA A 192 12.47 -17.49 -15.59
C ALA A 192 13.27 -16.20 -15.29
N LYS A 193 12.58 -15.06 -15.24
CA LYS A 193 13.11 -13.81 -14.69
C LYS A 193 12.97 -13.85 -13.18
N ASP A 194 13.97 -13.34 -12.47
CA ASP A 194 13.93 -13.22 -11.01
C ASP A 194 12.99 -12.07 -10.62
N ILE A 195 11.69 -12.36 -10.65
CA ILE A 195 10.63 -11.37 -10.40
C ILE A 195 10.68 -10.86 -8.97
N TYR A 196 11.26 -11.62 -8.04
CA TYR A 196 11.50 -11.14 -6.68
C TYR A 196 12.41 -9.91 -6.67
N LEU A 197 13.44 -9.89 -7.52
CA LEU A 197 14.31 -8.72 -7.71
C LEU A 197 13.65 -7.62 -8.52
N ASP A 198 12.90 -7.97 -9.56
CA ASP A 198 12.20 -6.99 -10.40
C ASP A 198 11.14 -6.21 -9.61
N LEU A 199 10.45 -6.86 -8.68
CA LEU A 199 9.48 -6.23 -7.77
C LEU A 199 10.13 -5.56 -6.56
N SER A 200 11.45 -5.70 -6.38
CA SER A 200 12.21 -5.14 -5.24
C SER A 200 11.64 -5.49 -3.87
N LEU A 201 11.06 -6.67 -3.74
CA LEU A 201 10.53 -7.15 -2.45
C LEU A 201 11.65 -7.38 -1.43
N SER A 202 12.89 -7.49 -1.90
CA SER A 202 14.08 -7.59 -1.06
C SER A 202 14.34 -6.39 -0.15
N SER A 203 13.85 -5.20 -0.49
CA SER A 203 14.06 -3.98 0.30
C SER A 203 12.98 -3.74 1.36
N LEU A 204 11.99 -4.63 1.44
CA LEU A 204 10.87 -4.51 2.37
C LEU A 204 11.07 -5.50 3.51
N ASP A 205 11.63 -5.03 4.63
CA ASP A 205 11.92 -5.81 5.84
C ASP A 205 10.95 -5.52 7.01
N THR A 206 10.04 -4.55 6.82
CA THR A 206 9.04 -4.15 7.83
C THR A 206 7.65 -4.75 7.60
N ILE A 207 7.50 -5.67 6.65
CA ILE A 207 6.18 -6.20 6.29
C ILE A 207 5.69 -7.12 7.42
N GLU A 208 4.47 -6.85 7.87
CA GLU A 208 3.72 -7.70 8.80
C GLU A 208 2.69 -8.55 8.06
N HIS A 209 2.10 -8.02 6.98
CA HIS A 209 1.12 -8.72 6.15
C HIS A 209 1.46 -8.53 4.68
N PHE A 210 1.71 -9.62 3.96
CA PHE A 210 1.95 -9.60 2.52
C PHE A 210 0.85 -10.36 1.80
N CYS A 211 0.36 -9.80 0.69
CA CYS A 211 -0.57 -10.45 -0.19
C CYS A 211 -0.10 -10.28 -1.63
N ILE A 212 -0.10 -11.37 -2.39
CA ILE A 212 0.29 -11.39 -3.80
C ILE A 212 -0.56 -12.41 -4.54
N SER A 213 -1.18 -12.03 -5.66
CA SER A 213 -1.81 -13.02 -6.54
C SER A 213 -1.40 -12.88 -7.98
N GLU A 214 -1.36 -14.00 -8.69
CA GLU A 214 -1.06 -14.07 -10.11
C GLU A 214 -2.32 -13.88 -10.95
N CYS A 215 -2.15 -13.28 -12.12
CA CYS A 215 -3.15 -13.32 -13.16
C CYS A 215 -3.29 -14.74 -13.74
N ASN A 216 -4.43 -15.02 -14.37
CA ASN A 216 -4.61 -16.28 -15.09
C ASN A 216 -3.48 -16.48 -16.12
N ALA A 217 -3.01 -17.72 -16.26
CA ALA A 217 -1.88 -18.15 -17.08
C ALA A 217 -0.48 -17.60 -16.70
N THR A 218 -0.38 -16.76 -15.66
CA THR A 218 0.92 -16.32 -15.12
C THR A 218 1.43 -17.34 -14.11
N LYS A 219 2.71 -17.73 -14.21
CA LYS A 219 3.40 -18.70 -13.35
C LYS A 219 4.79 -18.19 -12.94
N ILE A 220 4.80 -17.10 -12.18
CA ILE A 220 5.98 -16.35 -11.76
C ILE A 220 6.34 -16.58 -10.29
N LEU A 221 5.38 -17.01 -9.49
CA LEU A 221 5.61 -17.35 -8.09
C LEU A 221 6.41 -18.65 -8.02
N SER A 222 7.40 -18.66 -7.14
CA SER A 222 8.25 -19.82 -6.90
C SER A 222 8.43 -20.03 -5.40
N VAL A 223 8.67 -21.28 -5.02
CA VAL A 223 8.90 -21.66 -3.63
C VAL A 223 10.10 -20.91 -3.04
N ASP A 224 11.14 -20.70 -3.84
CA ASP A 224 12.33 -19.95 -3.46
C ASP A 224 12.03 -18.48 -3.15
N MET A 225 11.16 -17.84 -3.95
CA MET A 225 10.73 -16.47 -3.72
C MET A 225 10.00 -16.33 -2.38
N VAL A 226 9.06 -17.24 -2.09
CA VAL A 226 8.29 -17.23 -0.85
C VAL A 226 9.18 -17.54 0.36
N THR A 227 10.08 -18.52 0.23
CA THR A 227 11.03 -18.88 1.29
C THR A 227 11.94 -17.69 1.63
N LYS A 228 12.52 -17.03 0.62
CA LYS A 228 13.34 -15.82 0.81
C LYS A 228 12.56 -14.69 1.48
N LEU A 229 11.27 -14.53 1.17
CA LEU A 229 10.42 -13.53 1.81
C LEU A 229 10.24 -13.83 3.30
N LEU A 230 9.91 -15.07 3.65
CA LEU A 230 9.71 -15.53 5.04
C LEU A 230 10.99 -15.44 5.86
N GLU A 231 12.14 -15.81 5.29
CA GLU A 231 13.44 -15.76 5.96
C GLU A 231 13.88 -14.32 6.27
N ARG A 232 13.58 -13.36 5.37
CA ARG A 232 13.97 -11.96 5.53
C ARG A 232 13.02 -11.16 6.41
N ASN A 233 11.72 -11.45 6.34
CA ASN A 233 10.70 -10.72 7.09
C ASN A 233 10.34 -11.45 8.37
N LEU A 234 11.19 -11.34 9.40
CA LEU A 234 10.93 -11.96 10.71
C LEU A 234 9.65 -11.43 11.36
N ASN A 235 9.16 -10.24 10.95
CA ASN A 235 7.93 -9.66 11.45
C ASN A 235 6.67 -10.07 10.68
N LEU A 236 6.80 -10.88 9.63
CA LEU A 236 5.65 -11.35 8.85
C LEU A 236 4.74 -12.22 9.73
N LYS A 237 3.47 -11.84 9.82
CA LYS A 237 2.41 -12.53 10.56
C LYS A 237 1.49 -13.28 9.62
N SER A 238 1.22 -12.71 8.44
CA SER A 238 0.44 -13.40 7.41
C SER A 238 1.01 -13.19 6.02
N LEU A 239 0.87 -14.23 5.22
CA LEU A 239 1.22 -14.28 3.81
C LEU A 239 0.01 -14.84 3.05
N ASP A 240 -0.57 -14.04 2.18
CA ASP A 240 -1.66 -14.44 1.31
C ASP A 240 -1.14 -14.60 -0.13
N ILE A 241 -1.35 -15.78 -0.71
CA ILE A 241 -0.90 -16.10 -2.06
C ILE A 241 -2.08 -16.58 -2.90
N GLY A 242 -2.35 -15.91 -4.02
CA GLY A 242 -3.31 -16.38 -5.02
C GLY A 242 -2.64 -16.89 -6.29
N THR A 243 -2.97 -18.10 -6.71
CA THR A 243 -2.36 -18.74 -7.89
C THR A 243 -3.28 -19.81 -8.50
N TRP A 244 -2.96 -20.20 -9.74
CA TRP A 244 -3.60 -21.30 -10.46
C TRP A 244 -2.68 -22.53 -10.57
N ASP A 245 -1.48 -22.46 -10.01
CA ASP A 245 -0.47 -23.50 -10.16
C ASP A 245 -0.49 -24.51 -8.99
N ILE A 246 -1.06 -25.70 -9.25
CA ILE A 246 -1.16 -26.81 -8.29
C ILE A 246 0.24 -27.26 -7.84
N GLU A 247 1.18 -27.43 -8.76
CA GLU A 247 2.52 -27.95 -8.46
C GLU A 247 3.28 -26.97 -7.56
N PHE A 248 3.12 -25.66 -7.81
CA PHE A 248 3.67 -24.62 -6.94
C PHE A 248 3.03 -24.65 -5.55
N ILE A 249 1.70 -24.76 -5.43
CA ILE A 249 1.02 -24.83 -4.13
C ILE A 249 1.49 -26.05 -3.34
N GLU A 250 1.50 -27.24 -3.96
CA GLU A 250 1.95 -28.49 -3.33
C GLU A 250 3.40 -28.36 -2.82
N SER A 251 4.29 -27.83 -3.67
CA SER A 251 5.69 -27.64 -3.33
C SER A 251 5.87 -26.61 -2.21
N LEU A 252 5.11 -25.51 -2.25
CA LEU A 252 5.13 -24.47 -1.22
C LEU A 252 4.61 -25.01 0.11
N PHE A 253 3.52 -25.77 0.11
CA PHE A 253 2.94 -26.41 1.28
C PHE A 253 3.96 -27.27 2.01
N LYS A 254 4.61 -28.20 1.29
CA LYS A 254 5.69 -29.05 1.82
C LYS A 254 6.84 -28.20 2.37
N LYS A 255 7.28 -27.20 1.62
CA LYS A 255 8.40 -26.35 2.03
C LYS A 255 8.07 -25.53 3.28
N PHE A 256 6.85 -24.98 3.38
CA PHE A 256 6.43 -24.14 4.50
C PHE A 256 6.44 -24.89 5.82
N PHE A 257 6.02 -26.17 5.83
CA PHE A 257 6.10 -26.99 7.04
C PHE A 257 7.51 -27.50 7.35
N THR A 258 8.34 -27.75 6.34
CA THR A 258 9.69 -28.31 6.53
C THR A 258 10.80 -27.28 6.70
N MET A 259 10.57 -26.00 6.38
CA MET A 259 11.62 -24.97 6.48
C MET A 259 12.00 -24.69 7.94
N GLU A 260 13.29 -24.44 8.18
CA GLU A 260 13.74 -23.88 9.45
C GLU A 260 13.44 -22.38 9.47
N GLN A 261 12.86 -21.89 10.57
CA GLN A 261 12.57 -20.47 10.69
C GLN A 261 13.48 -19.80 11.71
N PRO A 262 14.05 -18.63 11.40
CA PRO A 262 14.86 -17.89 12.35
C PRO A 262 13.97 -17.43 13.52
N CYS A 263 14.32 -17.83 14.75
CA CYS A 263 13.69 -17.29 15.95
C CYS A 263 13.93 -15.78 16.06
N LYS A 264 12.90 -15.02 16.44
CA LYS A 264 13.08 -13.66 16.95
C LYS A 264 13.94 -13.72 18.21
N THR A 265 15.14 -13.16 18.16
CA THR A 265 16.13 -13.19 19.25
C THR A 265 15.80 -12.26 20.43
N VAL A 266 14.61 -11.64 20.47
CA VAL A 266 14.29 -10.58 21.45
C VAL A 266 13.18 -11.03 22.40
N ASN A 267 13.58 -11.56 23.56
CA ASN A 267 13.01 -11.52 24.94
C ASN A 267 11.51 -11.25 25.24
N LYS A 268 10.62 -11.19 24.27
CA LYS A 268 9.17 -11.15 24.44
C LYS A 268 8.60 -12.36 23.73
N CYS A 269 7.92 -13.20 24.51
CA CYS A 269 7.12 -14.34 24.06
C CYS A 269 5.90 -13.84 23.26
N ASP A 270 6.10 -13.05 22.21
CA ASP A 270 5.05 -12.78 21.24
C ASP A 270 4.85 -14.07 20.45
N TYR A 271 3.65 -14.64 20.55
CA TYR A 271 3.23 -15.85 19.88
C TYR A 271 3.68 -15.83 18.41
N GLY A 272 4.55 -16.78 18.06
CA GLY A 272 5.15 -16.91 16.73
C GLY A 272 4.22 -17.64 15.77
N GLU A 273 2.99 -17.16 15.64
CA GLU A 273 2.06 -17.71 14.66
C GLU A 273 2.30 -17.07 13.30
N ILE A 274 2.47 -17.90 12.28
CA ILE A 274 2.57 -17.46 10.89
C ILE A 274 1.50 -18.15 10.08
N ASN A 275 0.68 -17.32 9.46
CA ASN A 275 -0.42 -17.74 8.63
C ASN A 275 -0.04 -17.66 7.15
N LEU A 276 -0.16 -18.77 6.44
CA LEU A 276 -0.10 -18.82 4.98
C LEU A 276 -1.50 -19.08 4.44
N SER A 277 -2.11 -18.07 3.81
CA SER A 277 -3.39 -18.23 3.13
C SER A 277 -3.14 -18.48 1.64
N LEU A 278 -3.66 -19.58 1.12
CA LEU A 278 -3.54 -19.98 -0.28
C LEU A 278 -4.91 -19.87 -0.94
N PHE A 279 -5.03 -18.97 -1.92
CA PHE A 279 -6.25 -18.75 -2.69
C PHE A 279 -6.12 -19.46 -4.03
N PHE A 280 -6.79 -20.59 -4.15
CA PHE A 280 -6.73 -21.42 -5.35
C PHE A 280 -8.03 -21.31 -6.13
N ARG A 281 -7.90 -21.10 -7.45
CA ARG A 281 -9.04 -20.86 -8.35
C ARG A 281 -9.33 -22.03 -9.31
N GLY A 282 -8.65 -23.16 -9.14
CA GLY A 282 -8.78 -24.34 -10.00
C GLY A 282 -9.66 -25.45 -9.40
N GLU A 283 -9.28 -26.71 -9.66
CA GLU A 283 -9.94 -27.91 -9.12
C GLU A 283 -9.65 -28.06 -7.61
N PHE A 284 -10.32 -27.26 -6.78
CA PHE A 284 -10.06 -27.15 -5.34
C PHE A 284 -10.05 -28.50 -4.62
N GLU A 285 -11.05 -29.36 -4.86
CA GLU A 285 -11.12 -30.67 -4.20
C GLU A 285 -9.95 -31.58 -4.59
N HIS A 286 -9.53 -31.53 -5.86
CA HIS A 286 -8.36 -32.28 -6.32
C HIS A 286 -7.08 -31.81 -5.60
N LEU A 287 -6.91 -30.49 -5.44
CA LEU A 287 -5.80 -29.94 -4.67
C LEU A 287 -5.86 -30.35 -3.19
N CYS A 288 -7.04 -30.32 -2.56
CA CYS A 288 -7.22 -30.79 -1.19
C CYS A 288 -6.79 -32.25 -1.02
N GLU A 289 -7.17 -33.13 -1.97
CA GLU A 289 -6.75 -34.54 -1.96
C GLU A 289 -5.23 -34.69 -2.07
N ILE A 290 -4.56 -33.90 -2.94
CA ILE A 290 -3.10 -33.89 -3.05
C ILE A 290 -2.47 -33.52 -1.70
N LEU A 291 -2.89 -32.38 -1.11
CA LEU A 291 -2.31 -31.91 0.15
C LEU A 291 -2.56 -32.88 1.32
N ARG A 292 -3.74 -33.50 1.39
CA ARG A 292 -4.06 -34.53 2.38
C ARG A 292 -3.17 -35.77 2.25
N ASN A 293 -2.87 -36.19 1.02
CA ASN A 293 -1.97 -37.32 0.79
C ASN A 293 -0.54 -37.00 1.26
N ASP A 294 -0.13 -35.75 1.14
CA ASP A 294 1.18 -35.27 1.58
C ASP A 294 1.34 -35.15 3.10
N LEU A 295 0.24 -35.08 3.87
CA LEU A 295 0.29 -35.07 5.34
C LEU A 295 1.04 -36.28 5.90
N ASN A 296 0.94 -37.44 5.27
CA ASN A 296 1.68 -38.64 5.70
C ASN A 296 3.21 -38.49 5.62
N GLN A 297 3.70 -37.50 4.88
CA GLN A 297 5.12 -37.21 4.71
C GLN A 297 5.61 -36.09 5.64
N LEU A 298 4.69 -35.38 6.30
CA LEU A 298 4.99 -34.25 7.17
C LEU A 298 4.78 -34.66 8.64
N GLU A 299 5.81 -34.54 9.45
CA GLU A 299 5.71 -34.80 10.89
C GLU A 299 4.93 -33.66 11.56
N ASP A 300 4.01 -34.01 12.47
CA ASP A 300 3.28 -33.07 13.32
C ASP A 300 2.44 -32.02 12.56
N VAL A 301 1.90 -32.38 11.38
CA VAL A 301 0.91 -31.57 10.65
C VAL A 301 -0.45 -32.26 10.66
N GLU A 302 -1.47 -31.54 11.10
CA GLU A 302 -2.85 -32.06 11.18
C GLU A 302 -3.81 -31.14 10.41
N GLU A 303 -4.83 -31.74 9.78
CA GLU A 303 -5.97 -31.00 9.25
C GLU A 303 -6.92 -30.69 10.42
N ILE A 304 -7.27 -29.42 10.59
CA ILE A 304 -8.15 -28.95 11.67
C ILE A 304 -9.43 -28.35 11.09
N GLU A 305 -10.53 -28.46 11.84
CA GLU A 305 -11.80 -27.86 11.46
C GLU A 305 -11.75 -26.33 11.63
N ASP A 306 -11.98 -25.59 10.54
CA ASP A 306 -12.09 -24.13 10.62
C ASP A 306 -13.44 -23.74 11.25
N THR A 307 -13.42 -23.49 12.55
CA THR A 307 -14.62 -23.10 13.28
C THR A 307 -15.18 -21.73 12.88
N LEU A 308 -14.38 -20.88 12.22
CA LEU A 308 -14.81 -19.53 11.83
C LEU A 308 -15.44 -19.53 10.44
N PHE A 309 -14.88 -20.29 9.50
CA PHE A 309 -15.33 -20.33 8.11
C PHE A 309 -15.36 -21.77 7.55
N PRO A 310 -16.15 -22.69 8.14
CA PRO A 310 -16.11 -24.12 7.80
C PRO A 310 -16.54 -24.42 6.36
N TRP A 311 -17.19 -23.48 5.68
CA TRP A 311 -17.70 -23.62 4.31
C TRP A 311 -16.76 -23.09 3.22
N GLU A 312 -15.66 -22.44 3.60
CA GLU A 312 -14.86 -21.64 2.65
C GLU A 312 -13.41 -22.12 2.46
N GLY A 313 -12.96 -23.08 3.28
CA GLY A 313 -11.59 -23.59 3.16
C GLY A 313 -11.24 -24.80 4.01
N VAL A 314 -9.99 -25.23 3.89
CA VAL A 314 -9.36 -26.29 4.70
C VAL A 314 -8.16 -25.69 5.44
N VAL A 315 -7.94 -26.09 6.69
CA VAL A 315 -6.85 -25.57 7.52
C VAL A 315 -5.94 -26.70 7.94
N PHE A 316 -4.64 -26.49 7.75
CA PHE A 316 -3.58 -27.39 8.20
C PHE A 316 -2.72 -26.66 9.23
N GLU A 317 -2.49 -27.31 10.37
CA GLU A 317 -1.72 -26.72 11.47
C GLU A 317 -0.56 -27.62 11.86
N SER A 318 0.56 -27.01 12.22
CA SER A 318 1.68 -27.65 12.90
C SER A 318 2.18 -26.81 14.04
N SER A 319 2.46 -27.45 15.18
CA SER A 319 2.98 -26.79 16.37
C SER A 319 4.34 -27.38 16.75
N VAL A 320 5.41 -26.62 16.51
CA VAL A 320 6.78 -27.06 16.82
C VAL A 320 7.28 -26.35 18.07
N TYR A 321 7.56 -27.13 19.12
CA TYR A 321 8.10 -26.61 20.38
C TYR A 321 9.61 -26.44 20.34
N TYR A 322 10.12 -25.25 20.67
CA TYR A 322 11.57 -25.06 20.78
C TYR A 322 12.12 -25.72 22.04
N LYS A 323 13.04 -26.68 21.83
CA LYS A 323 13.77 -27.36 22.90
C LYS A 323 14.57 -26.41 23.82
N TYR A 324 14.87 -25.19 23.35
CA TYR A 324 15.75 -24.23 24.03
C TYR A 324 15.02 -23.05 24.72
N CYS A 325 13.69 -22.95 24.62
CA CYS A 325 12.92 -21.96 25.38
C CYS A 325 12.61 -22.49 26.79
N LEU A 326 13.53 -22.26 27.72
CA LEU A 326 13.50 -22.86 29.07
C LEU A 326 12.45 -22.28 30.04
N LYS A 327 11.74 -21.19 29.69
CA LYS A 327 10.86 -20.49 30.63
C LYS A 327 9.37 -20.55 30.30
N ASP A 328 9.01 -20.67 29.03
CA ASP A 328 7.64 -20.85 28.56
C ASP A 328 7.72 -21.80 27.36
N LYS A 329 6.76 -22.73 27.21
CA LYS A 329 6.64 -23.65 26.07
C LYS A 329 6.28 -22.88 24.80
N ASN A 330 7.14 -21.96 24.37
CA ASN A 330 6.95 -21.16 23.17
C ASN A 330 7.18 -22.09 21.98
N GLY A 331 6.09 -22.49 21.35
CA GLY A 331 6.10 -23.11 20.03
C GLY A 331 5.95 -22.05 18.94
N ILE A 332 6.38 -22.39 17.73
CA ILE A 332 5.87 -21.74 16.52
C ILE A 332 4.70 -22.57 16.05
N THR A 333 3.58 -21.90 15.83
CA THR A 333 2.42 -22.48 15.18
C THR A 333 2.42 -22.02 13.73
N ARG A 334 2.44 -22.97 12.80
CA ARG A 334 2.33 -22.73 11.37
C ARG A 334 0.93 -23.13 10.95
N CYS A 335 0.22 -22.18 10.35
CA CYS A 335 -1.12 -22.41 9.85
C CYS A 335 -1.12 -22.18 8.34
N VAL A 336 -1.55 -23.19 7.58
CA VAL A 336 -1.86 -23.04 6.15
C VAL A 336 -3.36 -23.11 5.98
N ARG A 337 -3.96 -22.07 5.41
CA ARG A 337 -5.38 -22.02 5.08
C ARG A 337 -5.53 -22.05 3.57
N LEU A 338 -6.23 -23.05 3.05
CA LEU A 338 -6.54 -23.16 1.63
C LEU A 338 -7.97 -22.71 1.38
N TRP A 339 -8.15 -21.69 0.55
CA TRP A 339 -9.43 -21.06 0.23
C TRP A 339 -9.86 -21.37 -1.20
N ASN A 340 -11.15 -21.66 -1.37
CA ASN A 340 -11.78 -21.83 -2.67
C ASN A 340 -12.33 -20.48 -3.16
N GLY A 341 -11.51 -19.67 -3.82
CA GLY A 341 -12.00 -18.40 -4.36
C GLY A 341 -10.96 -17.30 -4.53
N GLU A 342 -11.46 -16.11 -4.88
CA GLU A 342 -10.66 -14.90 -4.98
C GLU A 342 -10.37 -14.30 -3.59
N LEU A 343 -9.29 -13.53 -3.52
CA LEU A 343 -9.03 -12.56 -2.45
C LEU A 343 -10.04 -11.39 -2.54
N ASP A 344 -11.33 -11.68 -2.54
CA ASP A 344 -12.36 -10.66 -2.45
C ASP A 344 -12.43 -10.20 -1.00
N ARG A 345 -11.48 -9.34 -0.59
CA ARG A 345 -11.53 -8.73 0.73
C ARG A 345 -12.78 -7.85 0.81
N PRO A 346 -13.77 -8.18 1.65
CA PRO A 346 -14.96 -7.36 1.82
C PRO A 346 -14.55 -6.08 2.56
N GLY A 347 -14.22 -5.02 1.81
CA GLY A 347 -13.81 -3.75 2.41
C GLY A 347 -13.33 -2.65 1.46
N LEU A 348 -12.99 -2.96 0.20
CA LEU A 348 -12.48 -1.97 -0.75
C LEU A 348 -13.48 -1.55 -1.86
N ASN A 349 -14.64 -2.21 -1.94
CA ASN A 349 -15.71 -1.90 -2.89
C ASN A 349 -16.77 -0.94 -2.30
N HIS A 350 -16.37 0.26 -1.88
CA HIS A 350 -17.28 1.37 -1.57
C HIS A 350 -16.86 2.70 -2.21
#